data_AF-A0A2G5TK63-F1
#
_entry.id   AF-A0A2G5TK63-F1
#
_cell.length_a   1.000
_cell.length_b   1.000
_cell.length_c   1.000
_cell.angle_alpha   90.00
_cell.angle_beta   90.00
_cell.angle_gamma   90.00
#
_symmetry.space_group_name_H-M   'P 1'
#
loop_
_entity.id
_entity.type
_entity.pdbx_description
1 polymer ?
#
loop_
_entity_poly.entity_id
_entity_poly.type
_entity_poly.pdbx_seq_one_letter_code
_entity_poly.pdbx_strand_id
1 'polypeptide(L)'
;MFRAVQSVRSLSTTVACRQDLIQQTFVTKIREIAKNAGNLANSDPAVKKALQEELNRLATKFQLANADVVSKLPTNFETAKVDSAVQSALEGQTLAQLIEGVKKEHSEYIASRDAKKAEQAARNAALKQ
;
A
#
# COMPACT_ATOMS: atom_id res chain seq x y z
N MET A 1 -31.51 -18.60 -54.57
CA MET A 1 -31.88 -17.82 -53.37
C MET A 1 -30.69 -16.97 -52.95
N PHE A 2 -30.99 -15.71 -52.60
CA PHE A 2 -30.13 -14.68 -51.99
C PHE A 2 -28.91 -14.13 -52.74
N ARG A 3 -29.18 -12.99 -53.41
CA ARG A 3 -28.30 -11.86 -53.64
C ARG A 3 -27.57 -11.45 -52.35
N ALA A 4 -26.24 -11.37 -52.40
CA ALA A 4 -25.47 -10.48 -51.54
C ALA A 4 -24.89 -9.37 -52.43
N VAL A 5 -25.64 -8.28 -52.56
CA VAL A 5 -25.15 -7.04 -53.16
C VAL A 5 -24.15 -6.45 -52.17
N GLN A 6 -22.86 -6.72 -52.39
CA GLN A 6 -21.82 -5.92 -51.76
C GLN A 6 -21.89 -4.52 -52.38
N SER A 7 -22.55 -3.59 -51.69
CA SER A 7 -22.52 -2.19 -52.04
C SER A 7 -21.10 -1.67 -51.80
N VAL A 8 -20.23 -1.85 -52.79
CA VAL A 8 -19.02 -1.03 -52.89
C VAL A 8 -19.55 0.37 -53.14
N ARG A 9 -19.55 1.21 -52.10
CA ARG A 9 -19.71 2.66 -52.25
C ARG A 9 -18.51 3.12 -53.07
N SER A 10 -18.65 3.02 -54.38
CA SER A 10 -17.85 3.75 -55.35
C SER A 10 -18.18 5.22 -55.11
N LEU A 11 -17.41 5.86 -54.24
CA LEU A 11 -17.33 7.31 -54.19
C LEU A 11 -16.61 7.73 -55.47
N SER A 12 -17.39 7.78 -56.55
CA SER A 12 -17.04 8.45 -57.78
C SER A 12 -16.97 9.95 -57.50
N THR A 13 -15.83 10.37 -56.97
CA THR A 13 -15.32 11.73 -57.16
C THR A 13 -13.99 11.60 -57.89
N THR A 14 -14.08 11.33 -59.19
CA THR A 14 -13.10 11.82 -60.16
C THR A 14 -13.13 13.34 -60.12
N VAL A 15 -12.48 13.89 -59.09
CA VAL A 15 -11.84 15.19 -59.21
C VAL A 15 -10.36 14.89 -59.08
N ALA A 16 -9.78 14.35 -60.16
CA ALA A 16 -8.37 14.49 -60.43
C ALA A 16 -8.07 15.98 -60.73
N CYS A 17 -8.43 16.88 -59.81
CA CYS A 17 -7.78 18.18 -59.78
C CYS A 17 -6.37 17.85 -59.32
N ARG A 18 -5.38 18.19 -60.14
CA ARG A 18 -3.98 18.09 -59.74
C ARG A 18 -3.87 18.64 -58.32
N GLN A 19 -3.52 17.78 -57.36
CA GLN A 19 -3.36 18.23 -55.99
C GLN A 19 -2.32 19.35 -56.02
N ASP A 20 -2.72 20.52 -55.53
CA ASP A 20 -1.82 21.66 -55.36
C ASP A 20 -0.59 21.19 -54.56
N LEU A 21 0.60 21.68 -54.92
CA LEU A 21 1.85 21.30 -54.26
C LEU A 21 1.75 21.50 -52.74
N ILE A 22 1.01 22.52 -52.31
CA ILE A 22 0.73 22.80 -50.90
C ILE A 22 -0.12 21.69 -50.27
N GLN A 23 -1.16 21.23 -50.96
CA GLN A 23 -2.03 20.15 -50.46
C GLN A 23 -1.28 18.82 -50.41
N GLN A 24 -0.45 18.53 -51.41
CA GLN A 24 0.36 17.32 -51.44
C GLN A 24 1.44 17.33 -50.34
N THR A 25 2.13 18.45 -50.12
CA THR A 25 3.11 18.59 -49.03
C THR A 25 2.45 18.52 -47.66
N PHE A 26 1.26 19.10 -47.50
CA PHE A 26 0.48 19.02 -46.26
C PHE A 26 0.09 17.58 -45.92
N VAL A 27 -0.50 16.84 -46.87
CA VAL A 27 -0.87 15.42 -46.66
C VAL A 27 0.36 14.55 -46.40
N THR A 28 1.48 14.85 -47.06
CA THR A 28 2.74 14.12 -46.86
C THR A 28 3.30 14.35 -45.45
N LYS A 29 3.34 15.60 -44.97
CA LYS A 29 3.78 15.91 -43.60
C LYS A 29 2.88 15.27 -42.55
N ILE A 30 1.56 15.26 -42.75
CA ILE A 30 0.64 14.56 -41.82
C ILE A 30 1.00 13.08 -41.75
N ARG A 31 1.25 12.43 -42.90
CA ARG A 31 1.60 11.01 -42.94
C ARG A 31 2.96 10.74 -42.28
N GLU A 32 3.94 11.62 -42.47
CA GLU A 32 5.25 11.52 -41.81
C GLU A 32 5.14 11.68 -40.29
N ILE A 33 4.38 12.67 -39.82
CA ILE A 33 4.13 12.89 -38.39
C ILE A 33 3.39 11.69 -37.80
N ALA A 34 2.37 11.17 -38.49
CA ALA A 34 1.63 9.99 -38.03
C ALA A 34 2.50 8.73 -37.96
N LYS A 35 3.43 8.54 -38.90
CA LYS A 35 4.39 7.42 -38.90
C LYS A 35 5.38 7.50 -37.73
N ASN A 36 5.73 8.72 -37.32
CA ASN A 36 6.66 8.98 -36.23
C ASN A 36 5.95 9.23 -34.89
N ALA A 37 4.61 9.19 -34.86
CA ALA A 37 3.81 9.39 -33.67
C ALA A 37 4.11 8.28 -32.66
N GLY A 38 4.69 8.67 -31.52
CA GLY A 38 5.06 7.77 -30.43
C GLY A 38 6.55 7.46 -30.33
N ASN A 39 7.40 7.87 -31.29
CA ASN A 39 8.84 7.59 -31.26
C ASN A 39 9.72 8.84 -31.14
N LEU A 40 9.31 9.80 -30.31
CA LEU A 40 10.05 11.05 -30.04
C LEU A 40 11.42 10.80 -29.38
N ALA A 41 11.57 9.72 -28.62
CA ALA A 41 12.81 9.39 -27.93
C ALA A 41 13.91 8.86 -28.87
N ASN A 42 13.56 8.36 -30.06
CA ASN A 42 14.53 7.84 -31.04
C ASN A 42 14.64 8.70 -32.31
N SER A 43 13.86 9.78 -32.42
CA SER A 43 13.88 10.65 -33.59
C SER A 43 15.13 11.54 -33.66
N ASP A 44 15.72 11.88 -32.51
CA ASP A 44 16.92 12.73 -32.43
C ASP A 44 17.86 12.24 -31.32
N PRO A 45 19.14 11.93 -31.62
CA PRO A 45 20.16 11.57 -30.63
C PRO A 45 20.32 12.61 -29.51
N ALA A 46 20.12 13.90 -29.79
CA ALA A 46 20.20 14.96 -28.79
C ALA A 46 19.06 14.87 -27.76
N VAL A 47 17.84 14.60 -28.23
CA VAL A 47 16.65 14.40 -27.38
C VAL A 47 16.81 13.17 -26.50
N LYS A 48 17.37 12.09 -27.05
CA LYS A 48 17.67 10.87 -26.28
C LYS A 48 18.69 11.13 -25.16
N LYS A 49 19.72 11.93 -25.44
CA LYS A 49 20.74 12.30 -24.44
C LYS A 49 20.17 13.18 -23.34
N ALA A 50 19.39 14.21 -23.71
CA ALA A 50 18.72 15.08 -22.75
C ALA A 50 17.76 14.30 -21.84
N LEU A 51 16.97 13.39 -22.41
CA LEU A 51 16.07 12.51 -21.65
C LEU A 51 16.85 11.63 -20.65
N GLN A 52 17.98 11.05 -21.08
CA GLN A 52 18.80 10.23 -20.20
C GLN A 52 19.42 11.04 -19.05
N GLU A 53 19.88 12.26 -19.32
CA GLU A 53 20.43 13.17 -18.31
C GLU A 53 19.36 13.57 -17.27
N GLU A 54 18.14 13.88 -17.70
CA GLU A 54 17.03 14.18 -16.80
C GLU A 54 16.62 12.98 -15.94
N LEU A 55 16.56 11.78 -16.53
CA LEU A 55 16.27 10.54 -15.79
C LEU A 55 17.36 10.25 -14.74
N ASN A 56 18.63 10.45 -15.09
CA ASN A 56 19.74 10.29 -14.15
C ASN A 56 19.68 11.32 -13.01
N ARG A 57 19.33 12.58 -13.30
CA ARG A 57 19.14 13.61 -12.27
C ARG A 57 18.01 13.25 -11.30
N LEU A 58 16.92 12.67 -11.81
CA LEU A 58 15.79 12.21 -11.00
C LEU A 58 16.21 11.03 -10.10
N ALA A 59 16.92 10.05 -10.67
CA ALA A 59 17.42 8.90 -9.94
C ALA A 59 18.32 9.32 -8.75
N THR A 60 19.27 10.23 -8.99
CA THR A 60 20.15 10.76 -7.94
C THR A 60 19.38 11.52 -6.86
N LYS A 61 18.38 12.33 -7.23
CA LYS A 61 17.60 13.12 -6.27
C LYS A 61 16.78 12.25 -5.30
N PHE A 62 16.27 11.12 -5.78
CA PHE A 62 15.45 10.21 -4.97
C PHE A 62 16.25 9.00 -4.46
N GLN A 63 17.58 8.98 -4.63
CA GLN A 63 18.44 7.86 -4.26
C GLN A 63 17.95 6.51 -4.85
N LEU A 64 17.31 6.58 -6.02
CA LEU A 64 16.78 5.42 -6.72
C LEU A 64 17.87 4.82 -7.60
N ALA A 65 18.08 3.52 -7.51
CA ALA A 65 19.10 2.83 -8.31
C ALA A 65 18.82 2.85 -9.82
N ASN A 66 17.56 3.02 -10.24
CA ASN A 66 17.12 3.17 -11.63
C ASN A 66 15.69 3.76 -11.69
N ALA A 67 15.29 4.34 -12.83
CA ALA A 67 13.93 4.86 -13.06
C ALA A 67 12.81 3.81 -12.88
N ASP A 68 13.16 2.53 -13.02
CA ASP A 68 12.29 1.37 -12.86
C ASP A 68 11.99 1.00 -11.39
N VAL A 69 12.59 1.72 -10.43
CA VAL A 69 12.44 1.47 -8.98
C VAL A 69 11.22 2.21 -8.40
N VAL A 70 10.68 3.21 -9.11
CA VAL A 70 9.48 3.95 -8.69
C VAL A 70 8.24 3.04 -8.68
N SER A 71 8.15 2.07 -9.59
CA SER A 71 7.05 1.09 -9.63
C SER A 71 7.20 -0.06 -8.63
N LYS A 72 8.34 -0.16 -7.94
CA LYS A 72 8.71 -1.25 -7.02
C LYS A 72 9.16 -0.76 -5.64
N LEU A 73 8.74 0.44 -5.25
CA LEU A 73 9.00 0.97 -3.90
C LEU A 73 8.34 0.03 -2.87
N PRO A 74 9.11 -0.65 -1.99
CA PRO A 74 8.55 -1.54 -0.99
C PRO A 74 7.78 -0.71 0.03
N THR A 75 6.45 -0.73 -0.04
CA THR A 75 5.57 -0.07 0.93
C THR A 75 5.42 -0.94 2.17
N ASN A 76 6.52 -1.20 2.86
CA ASN A 76 6.47 -1.81 4.19
C ASN A 76 6.22 -0.68 5.18
N PHE A 77 4.95 -0.42 5.46
CA PHE A 77 4.56 0.47 6.54
C PHE A 77 4.88 -0.20 7.87
N GLU A 78 5.64 0.47 8.74
CA GLU A 78 5.79 0.01 10.12
C GLU A 78 4.43 0.00 10.80
N THR A 79 3.99 -1.18 11.21
CA THR A 79 2.81 -1.33 12.06
C THR A 79 3.16 -0.77 13.43
N ALA A 80 2.36 0.19 13.91
CA ALA A 80 2.51 0.74 15.25
C ALA A 80 2.50 -0.40 16.28
N LYS A 81 3.59 -0.54 17.04
CA LYS A 81 3.66 -1.45 18.18
C LYS A 81 2.80 -0.85 19.29
N VAL A 82 1.66 -1.48 19.57
CA VAL A 82 0.80 -1.11 20.70
C VAL A 82 1.24 -1.96 21.88
N ASP A 83 2.14 -1.40 22.69
CA ASP A 83 2.54 -2.01 23.96
C ASP A 83 1.40 -1.81 24.96
N SER A 84 0.52 -2.80 25.07
CA SER A 84 -0.53 -2.80 26.08
C SER A 84 0.08 -3.14 27.44
N ALA A 85 -0.06 -2.25 28.43
CA ALA A 85 0.40 -2.48 29.80
C ALA A 85 -0.20 -3.76 30.42
N VAL A 86 -1.39 -4.17 29.96
CA VAL A 86 -2.05 -5.42 30.35
C VAL A 86 -1.36 -6.63 29.73
N GLN A 87 -0.86 -6.49 28.50
CA GLN A 87 -0.11 -7.54 27.82
C GLN A 87 1.22 -7.79 28.54
N SER A 88 1.98 -6.75 28.89
CA SER A 88 3.24 -6.92 29.63
C SER A 88 3.05 -7.49 31.05
N ALA A 89 1.91 -7.20 31.71
CA ALA A 89 1.61 -7.75 33.03
C ALA A 89 1.16 -9.23 32.99
N LEU A 90 0.57 -9.67 31.86
CA LEU A 90 0.07 -11.04 31.66
C LEU A 90 1.03 -11.91 30.84
N GLU A 91 2.08 -11.31 30.27
CA GLU A 91 3.10 -12.02 29.49
C GLU A 91 3.81 -13.06 30.38
N GLY A 92 3.66 -14.33 30.00
CA GLY A 92 4.28 -15.47 30.71
C GLY A 92 3.43 -16.08 31.82
N GLN A 93 2.28 -15.50 32.18
CA GLN A 93 1.34 -16.12 33.12
C GLN A 93 0.22 -16.85 32.39
N THR A 94 0.06 -18.14 32.69
CA THR A 94 -1.07 -18.90 32.18
C THR A 94 -2.32 -18.63 33.01
N LEU A 95 -3.51 -18.65 32.38
CA LEU A 95 -4.78 -18.44 33.08
C LEU A 95 -4.95 -19.36 34.32
N ALA A 96 -4.44 -20.59 34.23
CA ALA A 96 -4.44 -21.55 35.33
C ALA A 96 -3.65 -21.04 36.55
N GLN A 97 -2.47 -20.43 36.34
CA GLN A 97 -1.64 -19.87 37.41
C GLN A 97 -2.31 -18.68 38.10
N LEU A 98 -2.99 -17.81 37.36
CA LEU A 98 -3.76 -16.71 37.97
C LEU A 98 -4.91 -17.23 38.84
N ILE A 99 -5.63 -18.25 38.36
CA ILE A 99 -6.73 -18.86 39.12
C ILE A 99 -6.22 -19.50 40.41
N GLU A 100 -5.08 -20.18 40.37
CA GLU A 100 -4.45 -20.74 41.57
C GLU A 100 -3.99 -19.66 42.55
N GLY A 101 -3.40 -18.57 42.06
CA GLY A 101 -3.02 -17.42 42.87
C GLY A 101 -4.21 -16.83 43.64
N VAL A 102 -5.31 -16.56 42.95
CA VAL A 102 -6.53 -16.01 43.58
C VAL A 102 -7.13 -16.96 44.62
N LYS A 103 -7.13 -18.28 44.36
CA LYS A 103 -7.60 -19.27 45.33
C LYS A 103 -6.74 -19.28 46.60
N LYS A 104 -5.42 -19.16 46.43
CA LYS A 104 -4.47 -19.09 47.54
C LYS A 104 -4.70 -17.83 48.38
N GLU A 105 -4.75 -16.66 47.74
CA GLU A 105 -5.01 -15.38 48.41
C GLU A 105 -6.33 -15.39 49.17
N HIS A 106 -7.40 -15.95 48.56
CA HIS A 106 -8.68 -16.10 49.23
C HIS A 106 -8.59 -16.99 50.48
N SER A 107 -7.88 -18.13 50.39
CA SER A 107 -7.70 -19.02 51.54
C SER A 107 -6.92 -18.36 52.69
N GLU A 108 -5.88 -17.60 52.36
CA GLU A 108 -5.07 -16.85 53.33
C GLU A 108 -5.87 -15.73 53.99
N TYR A 109 -6.72 -15.03 53.23
CA TYR A 109 -7.61 -14.00 53.75
C TYR A 109 -8.64 -14.58 54.74
N ILE A 110 -9.27 -15.71 54.41
CA ILE A 110 -10.24 -16.36 55.30
C ILE A 110 -9.56 -16.81 56.60
N ALA A 111 -8.38 -17.43 56.50
CA ALA A 111 -7.61 -17.85 57.68
C ALA A 111 -7.25 -16.66 58.59
N SER A 112 -6.77 -15.56 57.99
CA SER A 112 -6.43 -14.33 58.73
C SER A 112 -7.66 -13.69 59.39
N ARG A 113 -8.79 -13.65 58.69
CA ARG A 113 -10.05 -13.13 59.22
C ARG A 113 -10.53 -13.94 60.41
N ASP A 114 -10.49 -15.26 60.31
CA ASP A 114 -11.02 -16.15 61.34
C ASP A 114 -10.10 -16.17 62.57
N ALA A 115 -8.77 -16.08 62.38
CA ALA A 115 -7.81 -15.87 63.46
C ALA A 115 -8.09 -14.55 64.22
N LYS A 116 -8.31 -13.44 63.51
CA LYS A 116 -8.63 -12.14 64.13
C LYS A 116 -9.96 -12.18 64.89
N LYS A 117 -10.97 -12.88 64.36
CA LYS A 117 -12.25 -13.07 65.06
C LYS A 117 -12.08 -13.90 66.34
N ALA A 118 -11.29 -14.97 66.29
CA ALA A 118 -11.01 -15.81 67.45
C ALA A 118 -10.24 -15.03 68.54
N GLU A 119 -9.24 -14.24 68.16
CA GLU A 119 -8.48 -13.38 69.06
C GLU A 119 -9.37 -12.32 69.73
N GLN A 120 -10.26 -11.67 68.96
CA GLN A 120 -11.24 -10.72 69.50
C GLN A 120 -12.24 -11.39 70.43
N ALA A 121 -12.72 -12.59 70.11
CA ALA A 121 -13.61 -13.35 70.98
C ALA A 121 -12.93 -13.76 72.30
N ALA A 122 -11.66 -14.20 72.25
CA ALA A 122 -10.87 -14.51 73.43
C ALA A 122 -10.65 -13.28 74.31
N ARG A 123 -10.32 -12.13 73.70
CA ARG A 123 -10.18 -10.85 74.41
C ARG A 123 -11.49 -10.40 75.06
N ASN A 124 -12.61 -10.52 74.34
CA ASN A 124 -13.93 -10.16 74.87
C ASN A 124 -14.39 -11.11 76.00
N ALA A 125 -14.01 -12.39 75.96
CA ALA A 125 -14.27 -13.34 77.02
C ALA A 125 -13.44 -13.04 78.29
N ALA A 126 -12.17 -12.67 78.12
CA ALA A 126 -11.29 -12.26 79.23
C ALA A 126 -11.74 -10.97 79.92
N LEU A 127 -12.42 -10.06 79.20
CA LEU A 127 -12.97 -8.82 79.76
C LEU A 127 -14.34 -8.98 80.45
N LYS A 128 -14.98 -10.15 80.33
CA LYS A 128 -16.31 -10.44 80.91
C LYS A 128 -16.24 -11.28 82.21
N GLN A 129 -15.04 -11.69 82.63
CA GLN A 129 -14.77 -12.21 83.98
C GLN A 129 -14.44 -11.05 84.92
#